data_AF-A0A5E4QRZ4-F1
#
_entry.id   AF-A0A5E4QRZ4-F1
#
_cell.length_a   1.000
_cell.length_b   1.000
_cell.length_c   1.000
_cell.angle_alpha   90.00
_cell.angle_beta   90.00
_cell.angle_gamma   90.00
#
_symmetry.space_group_name_H-M   'P 1'
#
loop_
_entity.id
_entity.type
_entity.pdbx_description
1 polymer ?
#
loop_
_entity_poly.entity_id
_entity_poly.type
_entity_poly.pdbx_seq_one_letter_code
_entity_poly.pdbx_strand_id
1 'polypeptide(L)'
;MTGQLIIINEFLTFVQNKLDILDEQSITQICATNFTDTEIEDGKGILYKSCGDKVRHVQRKGDDKKKRNIKDVIRLLKEVDPDAQPNFVAKDLNRLPPVLFDHVDVTRILKDMLNMKNDLVKFQLKLSAELGELRNSIQQIEKNNVTSHLNSCDSAITATYSCKSSTEFDYPDQP
;
A
#
# COMPACT_ATOMS: atom_id res chain seq x y z
N MET A 1 -14.96 -15.86 -20.91
CA MET A 1 -13.52 -15.65 -21.08
C MET A 1 -13.34 -14.55 -22.10
N THR A 2 -13.14 -13.32 -21.65
CA THR A 2 -12.75 -12.21 -22.53
C THR A 2 -11.37 -12.55 -23.08
N GLY A 3 -11.29 -12.86 -24.38
CA GLY A 3 -10.02 -13.22 -25.02
C GLY A 3 -9.13 -11.99 -25.08
N GLN A 4 -8.19 -11.88 -24.14
CA GLN A 4 -7.18 -10.83 -24.19
C GLN A 4 -6.24 -11.10 -25.35
N LEU A 5 -6.04 -10.10 -26.21
CA LEU A 5 -5.21 -10.22 -27.40
C LEU A 5 -3.75 -10.52 -27.00
N ILE A 6 -3.18 -11.62 -27.49
CA ILE A 6 -1.79 -11.99 -27.25
C ILE A 6 -0.96 -11.62 -28.47
N ILE A 7 0.11 -10.85 -28.27
CA ILE A 7 1.00 -10.40 -29.34
C ILE A 7 2.43 -10.80 -29.00
N ILE A 8 3.08 -11.51 -29.93
CA ILE A 8 4.49 -11.91 -29.75
C ILE A 8 5.38 -10.73 -30.16
N ASN A 9 6.05 -10.10 -29.20
CA ASN A 9 7.02 -9.04 -29.44
C ASN A 9 7.95 -8.87 -28.22
N GLU A 10 9.24 -9.20 -28.37
CA GLU A 10 10.20 -9.19 -27.27
C GLU A 10 10.42 -7.79 -26.67
N PHE A 11 10.49 -6.76 -27.51
CA PHE A 11 10.69 -5.38 -27.07
C PHE A 11 9.51 -4.88 -26.21
N LEU A 12 8.28 -5.02 -26.70
CA LEU A 12 7.09 -4.61 -25.96
C LEU A 12 6.88 -5.46 -24.70
N THR A 13 7.20 -6.76 -24.77
CA THR A 13 7.19 -7.65 -23.59
C THR A 13 8.12 -7.14 -22.51
N PHE A 14 9.35 -6.74 -22.89
CA PHE A 14 10.30 -6.21 -21.92
C PHE A 14 9.79 -4.92 -21.28
N VAL A 15 9.33 -3.96 -22.09
CA VAL A 15 8.86 -2.65 -21.58
C VAL A 15 7.64 -2.83 -20.68
N GLN A 16 6.62 -3.58 -21.10
CA GLN A 16 5.41 -3.82 -20.32
C GLN A 16 5.74 -4.47 -18.96
N ASN A 17 6.61 -5.48 -18.94
CA ASN A 17 6.99 -6.19 -17.71
C ASN A 17 7.92 -5.41 -16.77
N LYS A 18 8.50 -4.30 -17.23
CA LYS A 18 9.47 -3.51 -16.44
C LYS A 18 8.97 -2.10 -16.10
N LEU A 19 7.84 -1.70 -16.66
CA LEU A 19 7.27 -0.36 -16.52
C LEU A 19 7.04 0.07 -15.06
N ASP A 20 6.62 -0.87 -14.21
CA ASP A 20 6.32 -0.61 -12.79
C ASP A 20 7.53 -0.77 -11.87
N ILE A 21 8.61 -1.39 -12.37
CA ILE A 21 9.78 -1.77 -11.57
C ILE A 21 10.95 -0.81 -11.80
N LEU A 22 11.13 -0.36 -13.05
CA LEU A 22 12.25 0.47 -13.48
C LEU A 22 11.78 1.87 -13.85
N ASP A 23 12.64 2.86 -13.66
CA ASP A 23 12.38 4.21 -14.14
C ASP A 23 12.51 4.30 -15.67
N GLU A 24 11.88 5.34 -16.25
CA GLU A 24 11.84 5.52 -17.70
C GLU A 24 13.24 5.65 -18.32
N GLN A 25 14.20 6.25 -17.62
CA GLN A 25 15.56 6.42 -18.13
C GLN A 25 16.25 5.06 -18.22
N SER A 26 16.13 4.22 -17.19
CA SER A 26 16.68 2.86 -17.18
C SER A 26 16.08 1.99 -18.28
N ILE A 27 14.76 1.96 -18.43
CA ILE A 27 14.09 1.21 -19.52
C ILE A 27 14.58 1.71 -20.89
N THR A 28 14.66 3.02 -21.07
CA THR A 28 15.11 3.63 -22.34
C THR A 28 16.55 3.22 -22.66
N GLN A 29 17.45 3.24 -21.68
CA GLN A 29 18.85 2.86 -21.88
C GLN A 29 18.99 1.39 -22.23
N ILE A 30 18.36 0.49 -21.46
CA ILE A 30 18.40 -0.96 -21.72
C ILE A 30 17.86 -1.27 -23.12
N CYS A 31 16.72 -0.69 -23.48
CA CYS A 31 16.12 -0.96 -24.79
C CYS A 31 16.98 -0.41 -25.93
N ALA A 32 17.57 0.78 -25.76
CA ALA A 32 18.41 1.38 -26.79
C ALA A 32 19.70 0.59 -27.06
N THR A 33 20.23 -0.14 -26.08
CA THR A 33 21.44 -0.95 -26.22
C THR A 33 21.16 -2.39 -26.70
N ASN A 34 20.01 -2.96 -26.34
CA ASN A 34 19.73 -4.38 -26.61
C ASN A 34 18.80 -4.63 -27.79
N PHE A 35 17.99 -3.65 -28.21
CA PHE A 35 17.14 -3.77 -29.39
C PHE A 35 17.64 -2.86 -30.51
N THR A 36 17.49 -3.31 -31.74
CA THR A 36 17.72 -2.57 -32.98
C THR A 36 16.66 -1.49 -33.20
N ASP A 37 16.96 -0.50 -34.03
CA ASP A 37 16.01 0.56 -34.40
C ASP A 37 14.76 0.01 -35.07
N THR A 38 14.91 -1.04 -35.89
CA THR A 38 13.80 -1.74 -36.55
C THR A 38 12.87 -2.41 -35.56
N GLU A 39 13.40 -3.16 -34.58
CA GLU A 39 12.57 -3.82 -33.56
C GLU A 39 11.77 -2.81 -32.73
N ILE A 40 12.37 -1.67 -32.40
CA ILE A 40 11.73 -0.59 -31.65
C ILE A 40 10.65 0.09 -32.50
N GLU A 41 10.92 0.36 -33.78
CA GLU A 41 9.94 0.97 -34.69
C GLU A 41 8.76 0.05 -34.97
N ASP A 42 9.03 -1.24 -35.20
CA ASP A 42 8.00 -2.25 -35.42
C ASP A 42 7.14 -2.45 -34.17
N GLY A 43 7.77 -2.57 -33.00
CA GLY A 43 7.06 -2.66 -31.73
C GLY A 43 6.22 -1.41 -31.45
N LYS A 44 6.76 -0.21 -31.68
CA LYS A 44 5.99 1.03 -31.57
C LYS A 44 4.79 1.02 -32.53
N GLY A 45 4.99 0.62 -33.78
CA GLY A 45 3.90 0.52 -34.76
C GLY A 45 2.80 -0.46 -34.31
N ILE A 46 3.18 -1.62 -33.78
CA ILE A 46 2.25 -2.62 -33.22
C ILE A 46 1.46 -2.04 -32.05
N LEU A 47 2.13 -1.39 -31.10
CA LEU A 47 1.48 -0.81 -29.93
C LEU A 47 0.46 0.26 -30.33
N TYR A 48 0.81 1.18 -31.22
CA TYR A 48 -0.12 2.23 -31.68
C TYR A 48 -1.28 1.66 -32.49
N LYS A 49 -1.10 0.57 -33.24
CA LYS A 49 -2.21 -0.11 -33.91
C LYS A 49 -3.15 -0.84 -32.93
N SER A 50 -2.61 -1.28 -31.79
CA SER A 50 -3.37 -2.10 -30.83
C SER A 50 -4.05 -1.26 -29.75
N CYS A 51 -3.45 -0.13 -29.37
CA CYS A 51 -3.88 0.71 -28.23
C CYS A 51 -3.99 2.20 -28.58
N GLY A 52 -3.63 2.62 -29.80
CA GLY A 52 -3.40 4.02 -30.16
C GLY A 52 -4.57 4.74 -30.82
N ASP A 53 -5.80 4.22 -30.76
CA ASP A 53 -6.97 4.82 -31.44
C ASP A 53 -7.21 6.30 -31.07
N LYS A 54 -6.71 6.73 -29.91
CA LYS A 54 -6.81 8.11 -29.40
C LYS A 54 -5.50 8.89 -29.44
N VAL A 55 -4.37 8.26 -29.80
CA VAL A 55 -3.03 8.86 -29.72
C VAL A 55 -2.35 8.82 -31.08
N ARG A 56 -1.98 10.00 -31.59
CA ARG A 56 -1.31 10.13 -32.88
C ARG A 56 0.02 9.37 -32.91
N HIS A 57 0.18 8.45 -33.84
CA HIS A 57 1.46 7.81 -34.12
C HIS A 57 2.46 8.79 -34.75
N VAL A 58 3.44 9.24 -33.96
CA VAL A 58 4.47 10.20 -34.39
C VAL A 58 5.70 9.47 -34.92
N GLN A 59 6.08 9.72 -36.19
CA GLN A 59 7.36 9.28 -36.71
C GLN A 59 8.48 10.23 -36.28
N ARG A 60 9.48 9.72 -35.54
CA ARG A 60 10.63 10.48 -35.06
C ARG A 60 11.77 10.48 -36.10
N LYS A 61 12.61 11.52 -36.12
CA LYS A 61 13.80 11.66 -36.99
C LYS A 61 14.99 12.23 -36.19
N GLY A 62 16.22 12.03 -36.67
CA GLY A 62 17.47 12.54 -36.09
C GLY A 62 18.21 11.56 -35.17
N ASP A 63 19.35 11.98 -34.61
CA ASP A 63 20.28 11.13 -33.81
C ASP A 63 19.67 10.50 -32.55
N ASP A 64 18.61 11.08 -32.00
CA ASP A 64 17.90 10.56 -30.82
C ASP A 64 16.61 9.79 -31.17
N LYS A 65 16.37 9.48 -32.45
CA LYS A 65 15.13 8.83 -32.93
C LYS A 65 14.79 7.60 -32.10
N LYS A 66 15.77 6.73 -31.87
CA LYS A 66 15.64 5.48 -31.11
C LYS A 66 15.10 5.68 -29.71
N LYS A 67 15.78 6.52 -28.91
CA LYS A 67 15.39 6.85 -27.53
C LYS A 67 14.03 7.52 -27.47
N ARG A 68 13.73 8.43 -28.42
CA ARG A 68 12.42 9.09 -28.49
C ARG A 68 11.30 8.10 -28.83
N ASN A 69 11.54 7.13 -29.71
CA ASN A 69 10.58 6.07 -29.99
C ASN A 69 10.29 5.21 -28.77
N ILE A 70 11.32 4.84 -28.00
CA ILE A 70 11.13 4.09 -26.74
C ILE A 70 10.31 4.91 -25.73
N LYS A 71 10.60 6.20 -25.57
CA LYS A 71 9.82 7.07 -24.68
C LYS A 71 8.36 7.21 -25.11
N ASP A 72 8.09 7.29 -26.42
CA ASP A 72 6.71 7.33 -26.94
C ASP A 72 5.95 6.03 -26.61
N VAL A 73 6.63 4.88 -26.62
CA VAL A 73 6.08 3.57 -26.23
C VAL A 73 5.78 3.52 -24.73
N ILE A 74 6.74 3.91 -23.89
CA ILE A 74 6.59 3.98 -22.42
C ILE A 74 5.41 4.88 -22.05
N ARG A 75 5.32 6.05 -22.69
CA ARG A 75 4.23 7.01 -22.46
C ARG A 75 2.88 6.39 -22.78
N LEU A 76 2.73 5.79 -23.96
CA LEU A 76 1.47 5.21 -24.38
C LEU A 76 1.04 4.06 -23.45
N LEU A 77 1.97 3.21 -23.01
CA LEU A 77 1.69 2.14 -22.05
C LEU A 77 1.27 2.66 -20.66
N LYS A 78 1.69 3.87 -20.26
CA LYS A 78 1.24 4.51 -19.02
C LYS A 78 -0.12 5.19 -19.15
N GLU A 79 -0.48 5.64 -20.35
CA GLU A 79 -1.73 6.37 -20.62
C GLU A 79 -2.92 5.41 -20.88
N VAL A 80 -2.65 4.18 -21.33
CA VAL A 80 -3.68 3.17 -21.63
C VAL A 80 -3.94 2.29 -20.41
N ASP A 81 -5.21 2.02 -20.11
CA ASP A 81 -5.65 1.11 -19.05
C ASP A 81 -5.02 -0.30 -19.20
N PRO A 82 -4.28 -0.82 -18.20
CA PRO A 82 -3.63 -2.14 -18.26
C PRO A 82 -4.56 -3.28 -18.71
N ASP A 83 -5.84 -3.25 -18.31
CA ASP A 83 -6.82 -4.29 -18.66
C ASP A 83 -7.23 -4.23 -20.15
N ALA A 84 -7.09 -3.07 -20.78
CA ALA A 84 -7.36 -2.87 -22.20
C ALA A 84 -6.11 -3.10 -23.09
N GLN A 85 -4.93 -3.29 -22.49
CA GLN A 85 -3.71 -3.56 -23.24
C GLN A 85 -3.65 -5.03 -23.70
N PRO A 86 -3.12 -5.30 -24.91
CA PRO A 86 -2.70 -6.64 -25.28
C PRO A 86 -1.64 -7.18 -24.32
N ASN A 87 -1.62 -8.50 -24.17
CA ASN A 87 -0.54 -9.19 -23.49
C ASN A 87 0.62 -9.38 -24.47
N PHE A 88 1.70 -8.62 -24.30
CA PHE A 88 2.91 -8.81 -25.08
C PHE A 88 3.73 -9.96 -24.49
N VAL A 89 4.09 -10.93 -25.33
CA VAL A 89 4.87 -12.09 -24.92
C VAL A 89 6.13 -12.25 -25.78
N ALA A 90 7.19 -12.76 -25.18
CA ALA A 90 8.43 -13.06 -25.87
C ALA A 90 8.41 -14.52 -26.34
N LYS A 91 8.78 -14.77 -27.60
CA LYS A 91 8.95 -16.14 -28.09
C LYS A 91 10.24 -16.74 -27.56
N ASP A 92 11.31 -15.95 -27.54
CA ASP A 92 12.60 -16.33 -26.98
C ASP A 92 12.91 -15.48 -25.74
N LEU A 93 12.78 -16.09 -24.55
CA LEU A 93 13.05 -15.41 -23.29
C LEU A 93 14.52 -15.02 -23.12
N ASN A 94 15.44 -15.73 -23.77
CA ASN A 94 16.86 -15.40 -23.70
C ASN A 94 17.23 -14.12 -24.45
N ARG A 95 16.34 -13.67 -25.36
CA ARG A 95 16.49 -12.40 -26.08
C ARG A 95 16.07 -11.20 -25.25
N LEU A 96 15.41 -11.42 -24.10
CA LEU A 96 15.06 -10.33 -23.21
C LEU A 96 16.31 -9.79 -22.52
N PRO A 97 16.52 -8.46 -22.51
CA PRO A 97 17.67 -7.87 -21.86
C PRO A 97 17.77 -8.27 -20.38
N PRO A 98 18.97 -8.59 -19.86
CA PRO A 98 19.16 -8.75 -18.43
C PRO A 98 18.97 -7.39 -17.75
N VAL A 99 18.25 -7.37 -16.63
CA VAL A 99 18.19 -6.19 -15.75
C VAL A 99 19.30 -6.34 -14.72
N LEU A 100 20.40 -5.65 -14.95
CA LEU A 100 21.53 -5.58 -14.03
C LEU A 100 21.28 -4.53 -12.94
N PHE A 101 22.05 -4.61 -11.85
CA PHE A 101 21.93 -3.68 -10.72
C PHE A 101 22.16 -2.21 -11.10
N ASP A 102 22.87 -1.94 -12.19
CA ASP A 102 23.12 -0.58 -12.70
C ASP A 102 21.84 0.16 -13.12
N HIS A 103 20.76 -0.59 -13.38
CA HIS A 103 19.48 -0.06 -13.85
C HIS A 103 18.42 0.07 -12.75
N VAL A 104 18.79 -0.28 -11.52
CA VAL A 104 17.91 -0.21 -10.34
C VAL A 104 18.55 0.74 -9.34
N ASP A 105 17.85 1.80 -8.94
CA ASP A 105 18.32 2.66 -7.85
C ASP A 105 18.13 1.94 -6.50
N VAL A 106 19.07 1.03 -6.21
CA VAL A 106 19.10 0.25 -4.98
C VAL A 106 19.21 1.18 -3.76
N THR A 107 19.85 2.34 -3.90
CA THR A 107 19.99 3.31 -2.81
C THR A 107 18.63 3.87 -2.42
N ARG A 108 17.77 4.19 -3.40
CA ARG A 108 16.39 4.61 -3.14
C ARG A 108 15.58 3.51 -2.47
N ILE A 109 15.64 2.28 -2.98
CA ILE A 109 14.93 1.14 -2.37
C ILE A 109 15.37 0.93 -0.91
N LEU A 110 16.67 1.00 -0.63
CA LEU A 110 17.21 0.86 0.72
C LEU A 110 16.77 2.01 1.65
N LYS A 111 16.71 3.24 1.14
CA LYS A 111 16.17 4.40 1.89
C LYS A 111 14.70 4.22 2.20
N ASP A 112 13.90 3.79 1.23
CA ASP A 112 12.46 3.57 1.42
C ASP A 112 12.21 2.45 2.45
N MET A 113 13.01 1.37 2.41
CA MET A 113 12.97 0.30 3.41
C MET A 113 13.35 0.80 4.81
N LEU A 114 14.36 1.66 4.92
CA LEU A 114 14.76 2.27 6.18
C LEU A 114 13.66 3.19 6.75
N ASN A 115 13.04 4.00 5.88
CA ASN A 115 11.92 4.87 6.26
C ASN A 115 10.73 4.03 6.77
N MET A 116 10.37 2.97 6.04
CA MET A 116 9.30 2.06 6.43
C MET A 116 9.59 1.39 7.78
N LYS A 117 10.83 0.93 8.02
CA LYS A 117 11.25 0.39 9.31
C LYS A 117 11.07 1.42 10.44
N ASN A 118 11.47 2.67 10.21
CA ASN A 118 11.33 3.74 11.20
C ASN A 118 9.85 4.04 11.50
N ASP A 119 9.00 4.04 10.48
CA ASP A 119 7.57 4.31 10.65
C ASP A 119 6.87 3.14 11.37
N LEU A 120 7.27 1.89 11.12
CA LEU A 120 6.81 0.74 11.90
C LEU A 120 7.20 0.86 13.38
N VAL A 121 8.42 1.28 13.69
CA VAL A 121 8.85 1.50 15.08
C VAL A 121 8.01 2.60 15.74
N LYS A 122 7.79 3.73 15.06
CA LYS A 122 6.93 4.81 15.57
C LYS A 122 5.50 4.33 15.81
N PHE A 123 4.96 3.52 14.88
CA PHE A 123 3.62 2.95 15.00
C PHE A 123 3.51 2.02 16.21
N GLN A 124 4.49 1.12 16.41
CA GLN A 124 4.55 0.25 17.58
C GLN A 124 4.62 1.03 18.90
N LEU A 125 5.41 2.11 18.94
CA LEU A 125 5.50 2.97 20.13
C LEU A 125 4.17 3.67 20.45
N LYS A 126 3.50 4.23 19.43
CA LYS A 126 2.19 4.87 19.60
C LYS A 126 1.14 3.87 20.08
N LEU A 127 1.07 2.70 19.44
CA LEU A 127 0.12 1.64 19.80
C LEU A 127 0.35 1.17 21.24
N SER A 128 1.61 0.97 21.64
CA SER A 128 2.00 0.63 23.01
C SER A 128 1.51 1.67 24.02
N ALA A 129 1.69 2.96 23.71
CA ALA A 129 1.27 4.05 24.58
C ALA A 129 -0.26 4.10 24.73
N GLU A 130 -1.00 4.05 23.62
CA GLU A 130 -2.47 4.07 23.60
C GLU A 130 -3.07 2.86 24.37
N LEU A 131 -2.51 1.66 24.17
CA LEU A 131 -2.93 0.48 24.94
C LEU A 131 -2.61 0.61 26.43
N GLY A 132 -1.49 1.26 26.78
CA GLY A 132 -1.14 1.57 28.16
C GLY A 132 -2.13 2.53 28.83
N GLU A 133 -2.50 3.60 28.13
CA GLU A 133 -3.49 4.58 28.59
C GLU A 133 -4.88 3.95 28.76
N LEU A 134 -5.30 3.14 27.80
CA LEU A 134 -6.56 2.41 27.87
C LEU A 134 -6.58 1.43 29.05
N ARG A 135 -5.49 0.68 29.26
CA ARG A 135 -5.34 -0.23 30.40
C ARG A 135 -5.43 0.51 31.74
N ASN A 136 -4.76 1.66 31.85
CA ASN A 136 -4.81 2.49 33.05
C ASN A 136 -6.22 3.01 33.32
N SER A 137 -6.93 3.42 32.27
CA SER A 137 -8.31 3.89 32.36
C SER A 137 -9.25 2.79 32.86
N ILE A 138 -9.12 1.56 32.34
CA ILE A 138 -9.89 0.40 32.80
C ILE A 138 -9.62 0.13 34.29
N GLN A 139 -8.35 0.13 34.71
CA GLN A 139 -8.00 -0.10 36.12
C GLN A 139 -8.54 0.98 37.06
N GLN A 140 -8.60 2.23 36.62
CA GLN A 140 -9.21 3.31 37.42
C GLN A 140 -10.71 3.12 37.56
N ILE A 141 -11.41 2.74 36.48
CA ILE A 141 -12.85 2.45 36.51
C ILE A 141 -13.14 1.31 37.48
N GLU A 142 -12.36 0.22 37.42
CA GLU A 142 -12.50 -0.93 38.33
C GLU A 142 -12.34 -0.50 39.80
N LYS A 143 -11.30 0.28 40.12
CA LYS A 143 -11.08 0.81 41.48
C LYS A 143 -12.23 1.69 41.96
N ASN A 144 -12.70 2.60 41.10
CA ASN A 144 -13.78 3.52 41.44
C ASN A 144 -15.09 2.76 41.71
N ASN A 145 -15.41 1.75 40.91
CA ASN A 145 -16.60 0.91 41.13
C ASN A 145 -16.53 0.15 42.45
N VAL A 146 -15.40 -0.47 42.80
CA VAL A 146 -15.24 -1.17 44.09
C VAL A 146 -15.42 -0.22 45.28
N THR A 147 -14.85 0.99 45.19
CA THR A 147 -14.94 2.00 46.25
C THR A 147 -16.38 2.50 46.42
N SER A 148 -17.11 2.70 45.31
CA SER A 148 -18.53 3.08 45.35
C SER A 148 -19.41 1.98 45.98
N HIS A 149 -19.09 0.71 45.72
CA HIS A 149 -19.83 -0.42 46.28
C HIS A 149 -19.62 -0.55 47.80
N LEU A 150 -18.38 -0.34 48.28
CA LEU A 150 -18.07 -0.34 49.72
C LEU A 150 -18.80 0.78 50.47
N ASN A 151 -18.76 2.01 49.93
CA ASN A 151 -19.45 3.16 50.53
C ASN A 151 -20.98 3.00 50.55
N SER A 152 -21.56 2.32 49.55
CA SER A 152 -22.99 2.00 49.53
C SER A 152 -23.38 0.93 50.55
N CYS A 153 -22.49 -0.02 50.87
CA CYS A 153 -22.73 -1.03 51.90
C CYS A 153 -22.64 -0.42 53.30
N ASP A 154 -21.65 0.43 53.56
CA ASP A 154 -21.48 1.07 54.88
C ASP A 154 -22.64 2.02 55.22
N SER A 155 -23.15 2.77 54.24
CA SER A 155 -24.32 3.63 54.43
C SER A 155 -25.60 2.83 54.71
N ALA A 156 -25.81 1.68 54.06
CA ALA A 156 -26.93 0.78 54.32
C ALA A 156 -26.88 0.13 55.72
N ILE A 157 -25.68 -0.23 56.18
CA ILE A 157 -25.44 -0.76 57.52
C ILE A 157 -25.71 0.31 58.58
N THR A 158 -25.22 1.53 58.37
CA THR A 158 -25.41 2.65 59.31
C THR A 158 -26.89 3.04 59.44
N ALA A 159 -27.64 3.05 58.33
CA ALA A 159 -29.08 3.32 58.33
C ALA A 159 -29.89 2.23 59.06
N THR A 160 -29.47 0.97 59.01
CA THR A 160 -30.16 -0.13 59.72
C THR A 160 -29.92 -0.11 61.23
N TYR A 161 -28.73 0.31 61.69
CA TYR A 161 -28.48 0.49 63.13
C TYR A 161 -29.24 1.67 63.74
N SER A 162 -29.39 2.79 63.01
CA SER A 162 -30.18 3.94 63.46
C SER A 162 -31.69 3.66 63.56
N CYS A 163 -32.21 2.70 62.80
CA CYS A 163 -33.64 2.33 62.83
C CYS A 163 -33.96 1.34 63.97
N LYS A 164 -33.00 0.51 64.37
CA LYS A 164 -33.18 -0.46 65.49
C LYS A 164 -33.07 0.16 66.88
N SER A 165 -32.42 1.31 67.03
CA SER A 165 -32.36 2.05 68.31
C SER A 165 -33.61 2.90 68.61
N SER A 166 -34.61 2.91 67.72
CA SER A 166 -35.88 3.62 67.92
C SER A 166 -37.04 2.70 68.33
N THR A 167 -36.78 1.42 68.59
CA THR A 167 -37.77 0.45 69.09
C THR A 167 -37.33 -0.10 70.43
N GLU A 168 -37.32 0.72 71.47
CA GLU A 168 -37.15 0.25 72.84
C GLU A 168 -38.28 0.78 73.73
N PHE A 169 -39.15 -0.17 74.10
CA PHE A 169 -39.98 -0.24 75.31
C PHE A 169 -41.02 0.86 75.56
N ASP A 170 -42.27 0.56 75.20
CA ASP A 170 -43.46 1.10 75.87
C ASP A 170 -44.06 -0.06 76.71
N TYR A 171 -43.76 -0.07 78.01
CA TYR A 171 -44.40 -0.98 78.96
C TYR A 171 -45.58 -0.24 79.60
N PRO A 172 -46.80 -0.79 79.60
CA PRO A 172 -47.92 -0.13 80.23
C PRO A 172 -47.81 -0.28 81.76
N ASP A 173 -47.79 0.86 82.45
CA ASP A 173 -47.99 0.92 83.91
C ASP A 173 -49.32 0.28 84.29
N GLN A 174 -49.31 -0.57 85.31
CA GLN A 174 -50.53 -1.04 85.97
C GLN A 174 -50.52 -0.71 87.47
N PRO A 175 -51.71 -0.40 88.03
CA PRO A 175 -51.88 0.33 89.30
C PRO A 175 -51.64 -0.49 90.57
#